data_AF-A0A2J4R467-F1
#
_entry.id   AF-A0A2J4R467-F1
#
_cell.length_a   1.000
_cell.length_b   1.000
_cell.length_c   1.000
_cell.angle_alpha   90.00
_cell.angle_beta   90.00
_cell.angle_gamma   90.00
#
_symmetry.space_group_name_H-M   'P 1'
#
loop_
_entity.id
_entity.type
_entity.pdbx_description
1 polymer ?
#
loop_
_entity_poly.entity_id
_entity_poly.type
_entity_poly.pdbx_seq_one_letter_code
_entity_poly.pdbx_strand_id
1 'polypeptide(L)' 'MTKNMNVPSSRGPLDHSVREQIVDAAFEHFGHYGYEKTTVAELAKSIG' A
#
# COMPACT_ATOMS: atom_id res chain seq x y z
N MET A 1 -22.53 -4.18 -33.62
CA MET A 1 -21.66 -3.46 -32.66
C MET A 1 -21.75 -4.13 -31.29
N THR A 2 -20.77 -4.93 -30.89
CA THR A 2 -20.68 -5.43 -29.50
C THR A 2 -19.35 -4.97 -28.92
N LYS A 3 -19.39 -3.87 -28.15
CA LYS A 3 -18.22 -3.31 -27.47
C LYS A 3 -17.96 -4.15 -26.22
N ASN A 4 -17.03 -5.09 -26.36
CA ASN A 4 -16.41 -5.84 -25.29
C ASN A 4 -15.67 -4.87 -24.37
N MET A 5 -16.33 -4.44 -23.30
CA MET A 5 -15.72 -3.67 -22.23
C MET A 5 -14.75 -4.60 -21.49
N ASN A 6 -13.46 -4.45 -21.79
CA ASN A 6 -12.38 -5.03 -21.00
C ASN A 6 -12.40 -4.37 -19.61
N VAL A 7 -13.23 -4.90 -18.71
CA VAL A 7 -13.13 -4.58 -17.28
C VAL A 7 -11.73 -5.01 -16.84
N PRO A 8 -10.87 -4.08 -16.39
CA PRO A 8 -9.55 -4.46 -15.93
C PRO A 8 -9.71 -5.41 -14.75
N SER A 9 -9.16 -6.61 -14.85
CA SER A 9 -9.10 -7.54 -13.73
C SER A 9 -8.46 -6.83 -12.54
N SER A 10 -9.17 -6.77 -11.41
CA SER A 10 -8.61 -6.26 -10.15
C SER A 10 -7.32 -7.02 -9.85
N ARG A 11 -6.21 -6.30 -9.72
CA ARG A 11 -4.88 -6.88 -9.47
C ARG A 11 -4.74 -7.28 -8.01
N GLY A 12 -5.41 -8.36 -7.62
CA GLY A 12 -5.26 -8.96 -6.29
C GLY A 12 -6.57 -9.11 -5.53
N PRO A 13 -6.50 -9.65 -4.30
CA PRO A 13 -7.66 -9.83 -3.44
C PRO A 13 -8.38 -8.50 -3.20
N LEU A 14 -9.72 -8.57 -3.10
CA LEU A 14 -10.56 -7.41 -2.75
C LEU A 14 -10.15 -6.83 -1.39
N ASP A 15 -9.74 -7.72 -0.48
CA ASP A 15 -9.19 -7.38 0.81
C ASP A 15 -7.73 -6.94 0.68
N HIS A 16 -7.49 -5.65 0.93
CA HIS A 16 -6.16 -5.04 0.92
C HIS A 16 -5.66 -4.83 2.35
N SER A 17 -5.76 -5.84 3.22
CA SER A 17 -5.20 -5.77 4.59
C SER A 17 -3.73 -5.34 4.63
N VAL A 18 -2.95 -5.65 3.59
CA VAL A 18 -1.56 -5.19 3.46
C VAL A 18 -1.45 -3.69 3.20
N ARG A 19 -2.38 -3.09 2.45
CA ARG A 19 -2.41 -1.63 2.24
C ARG A 19 -2.62 -0.91 3.58
N GLU A 20 -3.56 -1.41 4.39
CA GLU A 20 -3.85 -0.83 5.70
C GLU A 20 -2.61 -0.89 6.60
N GLN A 21 -1.91 -2.03 6.62
CA GLN A 21 -0.65 -2.19 7.36
C GLN A 21 0.45 -1.22 6.90
N ILE A 22 0.58 -0.99 5.59
CA ILE A 22 1.54 -0.02 5.04
C ILE A 22 1.20 1.40 5.50
N VAL A 23 -0.08 1.77 5.46
CA VAL A 23 -0.54 3.12 5.86
C VAL A 23 -0.30 3.36 7.33
N ASP A 24 -0.60 2.37 8.18
CA ASP A 24 -0.42 2.45 9.63
C ASP A 24 1.07 2.57 10.01
N ALA A 25 1.92 1.69 9.46
CA ALA A 25 3.36 1.74 9.68
C ALA A 25 3.98 3.06 9.19
N ALA A 26 3.50 3.59 8.07
CA ALA A 26 3.95 4.87 7.54
C ALA A 26 3.55 6.03 8.46
N PHE A 27 2.32 6.02 8.96
CA PHE A 27 1.83 7.04 9.89
C PHE A 27 2.70 7.12 11.15
N GLU A 28 3.02 5.97 11.75
CA GLU A 28 3.92 5.91 12.90
C GLU A 28 5.33 6.42 12.55
N HIS A 29 5.95 5.92 11.48
CA HIS A 29 7.31 6.32 11.10
C HIS A 29 7.43 7.81 10.76
N PHE A 30 6.44 8.37 10.07
CA PHE A 30 6.43 9.80 9.79
C PHE A 30 6.31 10.63 11.07
N GLY A 31 5.51 10.18 12.05
CA GLY A 31 5.41 10.83 13.35
C GLY A 31 6.72 10.80 14.15
N HIS A 32 7.48 9.71 14.06
CA HIS A 32 8.72 9.53 14.81
C HIS A 32 9.95 10.16 14.15
N TYR A 33 10.07 10.05 12.82
CA TYR A 33 11.30 10.37 12.09
C TYR A 33 11.13 11.47 11.03
N GLY A 34 9.90 11.74 10.61
CA GLY A 34 9.57 12.69 9.55
C GLY A 34 9.74 12.12 8.13
N TYR A 35 9.10 12.78 7.17
CA TYR A 35 9.01 12.33 5.76
C TYR A 35 10.36 12.04 5.10
N GLU A 36 11.37 12.88 5.33
CA GLU A 36 12.67 12.75 4.66
C GLU A 36 13.47 11.52 5.11
N LYS A 37 13.15 10.97 6.29
CA LYS A 37 13.87 9.84 6.87
C LYS A 37 13.14 8.52 6.75
N THR A 38 11.88 8.53 6.34
CA THR A 38 11.09 7.30 6.16
C THR A 38 11.30 6.75 4.76
N THR A 39 11.87 5.55 4.68
CA THR A 39 12.11 4.85 3.41
C THR A 39 11.14 3.70 3.21
N VAL A 40 10.89 3.34 1.94
CA VAL A 40 10.06 2.18 1.58
C VAL A 40 10.62 0.87 2.17
N ALA A 41 11.94 0.77 2.33
CA ALA A 41 12.58 -0.39 2.93
C ALA A 41 12.25 -0.54 4.43
N GLU A 42 12.14 0.56 5.17
CA GLU A 42 11.78 0.55 6.59
C GLU A 42 10.30 0.21 6.79
N LEU A 43 9.43 0.72 5.91
CA LEU A 43 8.01 0.34 5.90
C LEU A 43 7.83 -1.15 5.62
N ALA A 44 8.53 -1.69 4.62
CA ALA A 44 8.51 -3.12 4.31
C ALA A 44 9.02 -3.97 5.49
N LYS A 45 10.09 -3.53 6.15
CA LYS A 45 10.64 -4.22 7.33
C LYS A 45 9.68 -4.21 8.52
N SER A 46 8.86 -3.17 8.66
CA SER A 46 7.91 -3.03 9.78
C SER A 46 6.67 -3.91 9.62
N ILE A 47 6.25 -4.21 8.38
CA ILE A 47 5.08 -5.05 8.09
C ILE A 47 5.41 -6.54 7.89
N GLY A 48 6.67 -6.90 7.62
CA GLY A 48 7.13 -8.29 7.49
C GLY A 48 7.75 -8.63 6.14
#